data_AF-A0A0B7BMI0-F1
#
_entry.id   AF-A0A0B7BMI0-F1
#
_cell.length_a   1.000
_cell.length_b   1.000
_cell.length_c   1.000
_cell.angle_alpha   90.00
_cell.angle_beta   90.00
_cell.angle_gamma   90.00
#
_symmetry.space_group_name_H-M   'P 1'
#
loop_
_entity.id
_entity.type
_entity.pdbx_description
1 polymer ?
#
loop_
_entity_poly.entity_id
_entity_poly.type
_entity_poly.pdbx_seq_one_letter_code
_entity_poly.pdbx_strand_id
1 'polypeptide(L)'
;CALPICQMLQDRLQYLQDALIAYGPNSQHFLGESVDSPWERAVAGNKVPFYINHATESTQWDHPQLTILMDALMELNKIRFAAYRTGMKLRMLQKKLCLDMVSLQMSVDAFDNHGLRGRNDKLIDVGEMIQCLSTIFEAAAKVHSELINVSLSVDMTLNWILDVYDSVRSGKLRVLSFKVGLILLCKAQLEDKYRYIFRLIADTNAFADQRKLGLLLHDCMQIPRQLGEIASFGGSNIEPVRSCFEKANGRPEIEASHFLEWLKLEPQSL
;
A
#
# COMPACT_ATOMS: atom_id res chain seq x y z
N CYS A 1 -38.84 20.46 -32.44
CA CYS A 1 -37.61 21.28 -32.30
C CYS A 1 -36.86 21.12 -30.97
N ALA A 2 -37.06 20.06 -30.18
CA ALA A 2 -36.45 19.92 -28.83
C ALA A 2 -35.20 19.00 -28.76
N LEU A 3 -34.93 18.21 -29.81
CA LEU A 3 -33.82 17.24 -29.86
C LEU A 3 -32.40 17.87 -29.80
N PRO A 4 -32.09 18.98 -30.49
CA PRO A 4 -30.72 19.51 -30.53
C PRO A 4 -30.22 20.07 -29.19
N ILE A 5 -31.15 20.66 -28.42
CA ILE A 5 -30.85 21.27 -27.12
C ILE A 5 -30.54 20.19 -26.08
N CYS A 6 -31.24 19.05 -26.14
CA CYS A 6 -31.03 17.93 -25.23
C CYS A 6 -29.66 17.29 -25.42
N GLN A 7 -29.20 17.18 -26.67
CA GLN A 7 -27.88 16.63 -27.01
C GLN A 7 -26.73 17.57 -26.60
N MET A 8 -26.85 18.88 -26.86
CA MET A 8 -25.88 19.85 -26.35
C MET A 8 -25.78 19.90 -24.83
N LEU A 9 -26.90 19.69 -24.12
CA LEU A 9 -26.90 19.60 -22.66
C LEU A 9 -26.20 18.34 -22.16
N GLN A 10 -26.36 17.21 -22.85
CA GLN A 10 -25.64 15.97 -22.55
C GLN A 10 -24.14 16.11 -22.82
N ASP A 11 -23.75 16.69 -23.95
CA ASP A 11 -22.34 16.91 -24.29
C ASP A 11 -21.67 17.85 -23.29
N ARG A 12 -22.39 18.90 -22.84
CA ARG A 12 -21.89 19.83 -21.82
C ARG A 12 -21.83 19.19 -20.44
N LEU A 13 -22.78 18.32 -20.09
CA LEU A 13 -22.73 17.55 -18.85
C LEU A 13 -21.55 16.59 -18.85
N GLN A 14 -21.31 15.90 -19.96
CA GLN A 14 -20.16 15.02 -20.15
C GLN A 14 -18.85 15.80 -20.05
N TYR A 15 -18.73 16.93 -20.74
CA TYR A 15 -17.56 17.81 -20.64
C TYR A 15 -17.31 18.32 -19.21
N LEU A 16 -18.38 18.69 -18.48
CA LEU A 16 -18.26 19.11 -17.07
C LEU A 16 -17.90 17.95 -16.15
N GLN A 17 -18.37 16.73 -16.43
CA GLN A 17 -17.98 15.53 -15.70
C GLN A 17 -16.52 15.17 -15.97
N ASP A 18 -16.08 15.24 -17.23
CA ASP A 18 -14.70 15.00 -17.64
C ASP A 18 -13.77 16.07 -17.05
N ALA A 19 -14.18 17.33 -17.04
CA ALA A 19 -13.46 18.42 -16.39
C ALA A 19 -13.46 18.28 -14.85
N LEU A 20 -14.54 17.82 -14.22
CA LEU A 20 -14.57 17.55 -12.78
C LEU A 20 -13.71 16.34 -12.42
N ILE A 21 -13.62 15.35 -13.29
CA ILE A 21 -12.70 14.20 -13.17
C ILE A 21 -11.25 14.67 -13.33
N ALA A 22 -10.99 15.57 -14.29
CA ALA A 22 -9.66 16.07 -14.61
C ALA A 22 -9.14 17.11 -13.61
N TYR A 23 -10.02 17.96 -13.07
CA TYR A 23 -9.68 19.14 -12.26
C TYR A 23 -10.40 19.21 -10.91
N GLY A 24 -11.11 18.15 -10.51
CA GLY A 24 -11.75 18.10 -9.20
C GLY A 24 -10.74 18.05 -8.05
N PRO A 25 -11.22 18.16 -6.80
CA PRO A 25 -10.38 18.03 -5.59
C PRO A 25 -9.72 16.63 -5.44
N ASN A 26 -10.11 15.67 -6.27
CA ASN A 26 -9.49 14.34 -6.39
C ASN A 26 -8.59 14.22 -7.65
N SER A 27 -8.27 15.34 -8.32
CA SER A 27 -7.46 15.33 -9.53
C SER A 27 -6.06 14.81 -9.21
N GLN A 28 -5.63 13.80 -9.96
CA GLN A 28 -4.29 13.21 -9.84
C GLN A 28 -3.23 14.08 -10.56
N HIS A 29 -3.57 15.33 -10.92
CA HIS A 29 -2.76 16.16 -11.82
C HIS A 29 -1.44 16.58 -11.18
N PHE A 30 -1.39 16.82 -9.86
CA PHE A 30 -0.14 17.16 -9.19
C PHE A 30 0.88 16.00 -9.26
N LEU A 31 0.41 14.76 -9.45
CA LEU A 31 1.27 13.59 -9.66
C LEU A 31 1.84 13.54 -11.08
N GLY A 32 1.41 14.39 -12.01
CA GLY A 32 2.05 14.52 -13.31
C GLY A 32 3.53 14.90 -13.21
N GLU A 33 3.90 15.63 -12.15
CA GLU A 33 5.29 16.02 -11.85
C GLU A 33 6.14 14.90 -11.23
N SER A 34 5.57 13.70 -11.03
CA SER A 34 6.33 12.55 -10.53
C SER A 34 7.27 11.94 -11.58
N VAL A 35 7.01 12.20 -12.86
CA VAL A 35 7.78 11.69 -13.98
C VAL A 35 8.36 12.82 -14.82
N ASP A 36 9.53 12.57 -15.39
CA ASP A 36 10.20 13.47 -16.33
C ASP A 36 10.08 12.91 -17.75
N SER A 37 10.20 13.80 -18.75
CA SER A 37 10.34 13.41 -20.16
C SER A 37 11.43 12.34 -20.33
N PRO A 38 11.20 11.26 -21.10
CA PRO A 38 10.12 11.05 -22.08
C PRO A 38 8.84 10.42 -21.51
N TRP A 39 8.71 10.33 -20.19
CA TRP A 39 7.57 9.70 -19.54
C TRP A 39 6.43 10.68 -19.29
N GLU A 40 5.20 10.19 -19.46
CA GLU A 40 3.98 10.89 -19.09
C GLU A 40 3.13 9.98 -18.22
N ARG A 41 2.61 10.53 -17.13
CA ARG A 41 1.64 9.86 -16.27
C ARG A 41 0.23 10.11 -16.79
N ALA A 42 -0.50 9.04 -17.08
CA ALA A 42 -1.89 9.07 -17.50
C ALA A 42 -2.78 8.29 -16.52
N VAL A 43 -4.10 8.41 -16.69
CA VAL A 43 -5.09 7.74 -15.83
C VAL A 43 -6.09 6.98 -16.68
N ALA A 44 -6.23 5.67 -16.43
CA ALA A 44 -7.16 4.82 -17.15
C ALA A 44 -8.62 5.05 -16.71
N GLY A 45 -9.59 4.47 -17.43
CA GLY A 45 -11.02 4.66 -17.16
C GLY A 45 -11.45 4.23 -15.75
N ASN A 46 -10.78 3.22 -15.19
CA ASN A 46 -10.93 2.74 -13.80
C ASN A 46 -10.20 3.61 -12.75
N LYS A 47 -9.66 4.76 -13.13
CA LYS A 47 -8.89 5.70 -12.29
C LYS A 47 -7.51 5.20 -11.82
N VAL A 48 -7.06 4.06 -12.33
CA VAL A 48 -5.71 3.54 -12.06
C VAL A 48 -4.71 4.28 -12.93
N PRO A 49 -3.58 4.77 -12.37
CA PRO A 49 -2.54 5.41 -13.16
C PRO A 49 -1.78 4.40 -14.01
N PHE A 50 -1.30 4.87 -15.15
CA PHE A 50 -0.34 4.18 -16.01
C PHE A 50 0.61 5.19 -16.62
N TYR A 51 1.72 4.71 -17.19
CA TYR A 51 2.82 5.54 -17.66
C TYR A 51 3.07 5.27 -19.14
N ILE A 52 3.20 6.35 -19.89
CA ILE A 52 3.45 6.35 -21.33
C ILE A 52 4.88 6.81 -21.54
N ASN A 53 5.67 6.03 -22.28
CA ASN A 53 6.99 6.43 -22.74
C ASN A 53 6.89 6.87 -24.20
N HIS A 54 7.05 8.17 -24.44
CA HIS A 54 6.96 8.75 -25.78
C HIS A 54 8.17 8.44 -26.66
N ALA A 55 9.31 8.09 -26.09
CA ALA A 55 10.51 7.74 -26.86
C ALA A 55 10.44 6.31 -27.42
N THR A 56 9.74 5.39 -26.75
CA THR A 56 9.60 3.98 -27.14
C THR A 56 8.19 3.61 -27.59
N GLU A 57 7.26 4.56 -27.60
CA GLU A 57 5.85 4.37 -27.94
C GLU A 57 5.19 3.22 -27.15
N SER A 58 5.53 3.11 -25.86
CA SER A 58 5.10 2.01 -24.99
C SER A 58 4.35 2.51 -23.77
N THR A 59 3.43 1.70 -23.26
CA THR A 59 2.71 1.96 -22.01
C THR A 59 2.99 0.88 -20.97
N GLN A 60 3.07 1.25 -19.69
CA GLN A 60 3.21 0.32 -18.58
C GLN A 60 2.40 0.77 -17.36
N TRP A 61 2.02 -0.19 -16.52
CA TRP A 61 1.34 0.12 -15.26
C TRP A 61 2.28 0.69 -14.20
N ASP A 62 3.55 0.29 -14.26
CA ASP A 62 4.50 0.59 -13.20
C ASP A 62 5.21 1.90 -13.49
N HIS A 63 5.44 2.69 -12.45
CA HIS A 63 6.21 3.92 -12.51
C HIS A 63 7.63 3.58 -12.95
N PRO A 64 8.25 4.34 -13.87
CA PRO A 64 9.57 4.01 -14.42
C PRO A 64 10.65 3.84 -13.34
N GLN A 65 10.62 4.67 -12.30
CA GLN A 65 11.54 4.52 -11.16
C GLN A 65 11.25 3.28 -10.29
N LEU A 66 9.99 2.81 -10.24
CA LEU A 66 9.67 1.56 -9.57
C LEU A 66 10.17 0.37 -10.38
N THR A 67 10.03 0.38 -11.71
CA THR A 67 10.62 -0.63 -12.60
C THR A 67 12.13 -0.76 -12.37
N ILE A 68 12.85 0.37 -12.41
CA ILE A 68 14.30 0.41 -12.15
C ILE A 68 14.63 -0.11 -10.75
N LEU A 69 13.81 0.23 -9.75
CA LEU A 69 13.98 -0.26 -8.39
C LEU A 69 13.81 -1.79 -8.33
N MET A 70 12.73 -2.33 -8.91
CA MET A 70 12.45 -3.76 -8.92
C MET A 70 13.57 -4.55 -9.60
N ASP A 71 14.11 -4.04 -10.71
CA ASP A 71 15.29 -4.62 -11.36
C ASP A 71 16.52 -4.60 -10.43
N ALA A 72 16.77 -3.48 -9.76
CA ALA A 72 17.88 -3.37 -8.82
C ALA A 72 17.72 -4.28 -7.59
N LEU A 73 16.50 -4.64 -7.18
CA LEU A 73 16.26 -5.63 -6.12
C LEU A 73 16.70 -7.03 -6.53
N MET A 74 16.74 -7.35 -7.83
CA MET A 74 17.18 -8.66 -8.31
C MET A 74 18.67 -8.92 -8.05
N GLU A 75 19.48 -7.87 -7.98
CA GLU A 75 20.91 -7.96 -7.61
C GLU A 75 21.12 -8.48 -6.19
N LEU A 76 20.09 -8.42 -5.34
CA LEU A 76 20.12 -8.95 -3.98
C LEU A 76 19.89 -10.47 -3.93
N ASN A 77 19.52 -11.11 -5.06
CA ASN A 77 19.34 -12.56 -5.15
C ASN A 77 20.61 -13.37 -4.84
N LYS A 78 21.79 -12.73 -4.91
CA LYS A 78 23.06 -13.32 -4.47
C LYS A 78 23.16 -13.56 -2.96
N ILE A 79 22.30 -12.93 -2.14
CA ILE A 79 22.29 -13.13 -0.69
C ILE A 79 21.73 -14.53 -0.39
N ARG A 80 22.55 -15.38 0.24
CA ARG A 80 22.23 -16.80 0.51
C ARG A 80 21.03 -16.99 1.43
N PHE A 81 20.98 -16.25 2.53
CA PHE A 81 19.92 -16.41 3.54
C PHE A 81 18.66 -15.64 3.14
N ALA A 82 17.54 -16.35 3.00
CA ALA A 82 16.30 -15.78 2.46
C ALA A 82 15.70 -14.66 3.31
N ALA A 83 15.71 -14.79 4.63
CA ALA A 83 15.22 -13.75 5.54
C ALA A 83 16.04 -12.45 5.39
N TYR A 84 17.37 -12.56 5.37
CA TYR A 84 18.26 -11.40 5.15
C TYR A 84 18.12 -10.82 3.75
N ARG A 85 18.00 -11.65 2.71
CA ARG A 85 17.77 -11.20 1.34
C ARG A 85 16.49 -10.38 1.24
N THR A 86 15.40 -10.91 1.78
CA THR A 86 14.10 -10.24 1.79
C THR A 86 14.14 -8.97 2.63
N GLY A 87 14.77 -9.00 3.81
CA GLY A 87 14.99 -7.82 4.64
C GLY A 87 15.80 -6.72 3.94
N MET A 88 16.84 -7.09 3.18
CA MET A 88 17.62 -6.13 2.38
C MET A 88 16.81 -5.56 1.22
N LYS A 89 16.02 -6.39 0.53
CA LYS A 89 15.10 -5.94 -0.52
C LYS A 89 14.08 -4.94 0.04
N LEU A 90 13.44 -5.28 1.15
CA LEU A 90 12.49 -4.42 1.85
C LEU A 90 13.14 -3.13 2.32
N ARG A 91 14.37 -3.17 2.84
CA ARG A 91 15.08 -1.96 3.27
C ARG A 91 15.42 -1.04 2.11
N MET A 92 15.82 -1.58 0.96
CA MET A 92 16.09 -0.79 -0.25
C MET A 92 14.80 -0.16 -0.80
N LEU A 93 13.73 -0.95 -0.87
CA LEU A 93 12.40 -0.48 -1.24
C LEU A 93 11.91 0.64 -0.31
N GLN A 94 11.94 0.40 1.00
CA GLN A 94 11.53 1.33 2.05
C GLN A 94 12.18 2.70 1.89
N LYS A 95 13.50 2.73 1.66
CA LYS A 95 14.26 3.97 1.45
C LYS A 95 13.84 4.70 0.18
N LYS A 96 13.65 3.96 -0.92
CA LYS A 96 13.27 4.54 -2.21
C LYS A 96 11.83 5.07 -2.23
N LEU A 97 10.94 4.49 -1.42
CA LEU A 97 9.59 5.00 -1.18
C LEU A 97 9.53 6.08 -0.09
N CYS A 98 10.66 6.43 0.53
CA CYS A 98 10.76 7.36 1.68
C CYS A 98 9.92 6.95 2.91
N LEU A 99 9.47 5.69 2.99
CA LEU A 99 8.68 5.20 4.13
C LEU A 99 9.52 5.07 5.41
N ASP A 100 10.85 5.04 5.31
CA ASP A 100 11.73 5.12 6.47
C ASP A 100 11.84 6.52 7.08
N MET A 101 11.22 7.52 6.45
CA MET A 101 11.04 8.87 6.99
C MET A 101 9.62 9.11 7.53
N VAL A 102 8.69 8.19 7.28
CA VAL A 102 7.31 8.26 7.75
C VAL A 102 7.19 7.56 9.10
N SER A 103 6.84 8.28 10.16
CA SER A 103 6.62 7.64 11.47
C SER A 103 5.29 6.89 11.52
N LEU A 104 5.18 5.94 12.46
CA LEU A 104 3.89 5.29 12.75
C LEU A 104 2.80 6.33 13.05
N GLN A 105 3.10 7.33 13.88
CA GLN A 105 2.12 8.35 14.27
C GLN A 105 1.62 9.17 13.07
N MET A 106 2.51 9.58 12.16
CA MET A 106 2.12 10.30 10.93
C MET A 106 1.13 9.48 10.09
N SER A 107 1.35 8.16 10.00
CA SER A 107 0.44 7.26 9.29
C SER A 107 -0.92 7.18 9.98
N VAL A 108 -0.94 7.04 11.31
CA VAL A 108 -2.17 6.97 12.10
C VAL A 108 -2.98 8.26 12.01
N ASP A 109 -2.34 9.41 12.15
CA ASP A 109 -2.99 10.72 12.07
C ASP A 109 -3.63 10.91 10.69
N ALA A 110 -2.94 10.53 9.61
CA ALA A 110 -3.50 10.58 8.27
C ALA A 110 -4.70 9.62 8.13
N PHE A 111 -4.61 8.38 8.60
CA PHE A 111 -5.73 7.45 8.54
C PHE A 111 -6.96 7.96 9.29
N ASP A 112 -6.77 8.60 10.44
CA ASP A 112 -7.84 9.17 11.24
C ASP A 112 -8.45 10.41 10.54
N ASN A 113 -7.62 11.30 9.99
CA ASN A 113 -8.05 12.48 9.23
C ASN A 113 -8.88 12.12 7.99
N HIS A 114 -8.55 10.99 7.35
CA HIS A 114 -9.28 10.47 6.19
C HIS A 114 -10.42 9.51 6.55
N GLY A 115 -10.80 9.44 7.84
CA GLY A 115 -11.95 8.66 8.30
C GLY A 115 -11.80 7.14 8.11
N LEU A 116 -10.56 6.63 8.05
CA LEU A 116 -10.26 5.21 7.84
C LEU A 116 -10.20 4.43 9.17
N ARG A 117 -10.28 5.10 10.31
CA ARG A 117 -10.27 4.47 11.64
C ARG A 117 -11.42 3.48 11.80
N GLY A 118 -11.10 2.24 12.19
CA GLY A 118 -12.09 1.19 12.42
C GLY A 118 -12.87 0.73 11.18
N ARG A 119 -12.50 1.19 9.97
CA ARG A 119 -13.19 0.84 8.71
C ARG A 119 -12.39 -0.15 7.86
N ASN A 120 -11.75 -1.13 8.48
CA ASN A 120 -10.75 -1.98 7.83
C ASN A 120 -11.33 -2.88 6.71
N ASP A 121 -12.64 -3.17 6.76
CA ASP A 121 -13.36 -3.91 5.70
C ASP A 121 -13.83 -3.03 4.52
N LYS A 122 -13.79 -1.70 4.65
CA LYS A 122 -14.19 -0.76 3.59
C LYS A 122 -13.20 -0.87 2.42
N LEU A 123 -13.72 -0.79 1.19
CA LEU A 123 -12.91 -0.54 0.00
C LEU A 123 -12.70 0.95 -0.20
N ILE A 124 -11.45 1.35 -0.40
CA ILE A 124 -11.04 2.69 -0.82
C ILE A 124 -10.61 2.68 -2.29
N ASP A 125 -10.82 3.78 -2.98
CA ASP A 125 -10.33 3.95 -4.36
C ASP A 125 -8.99 4.67 -4.46
N VAL A 126 -8.49 4.76 -5.69
CA VAL A 126 -7.21 5.42 -6.00
C VAL A 126 -7.18 6.87 -5.54
N GLY A 127 -8.29 7.60 -5.65
CA GLY A 127 -8.36 8.99 -5.17
C GLY A 127 -8.22 9.07 -3.65
N GLU A 128 -8.97 8.25 -2.92
CA GLU A 128 -8.88 8.15 -1.45
C GLU A 128 -7.47 7.71 -1.00
N MET A 129 -6.83 6.77 -1.71
CA MET A 129 -5.45 6.36 -1.44
C MET A 129 -4.47 7.52 -1.63
N ILE A 130 -4.57 8.24 -2.74
CA ILE A 130 -3.70 9.40 -3.04
C ILE A 130 -3.85 10.47 -1.97
N GLN A 131 -5.08 10.85 -1.59
CA GLN A 131 -5.31 11.87 -0.56
C GLN A 131 -4.68 11.49 0.78
N CYS A 132 -4.82 10.22 1.18
CA CYS A 132 -4.20 9.75 2.41
C CYS A 132 -2.68 9.76 2.32
N LEU A 133 -2.09 9.28 1.21
CA LEU A 133 -0.65 9.30 0.99
C LEU A 133 -0.08 10.72 0.95
N SER A 134 -0.78 11.67 0.31
CA SER A 134 -0.38 13.08 0.29
C SER A 134 -0.29 13.64 1.69
N THR A 135 -1.29 13.42 2.54
CA THR A 135 -1.25 13.87 3.95
C THR A 135 -0.06 13.28 4.70
N ILE A 136 0.25 11.99 4.47
CA ILE A 136 1.41 11.32 5.09
C ILE A 136 2.72 11.97 4.62
N PHE A 137 2.92 12.11 3.32
CA PHE A 137 4.17 12.60 2.76
C PHE A 137 4.36 14.11 2.93
N GLU A 138 3.29 14.91 2.97
CA GLU A 138 3.36 16.32 3.36
C GLU A 138 3.79 16.47 4.82
N ALA A 139 3.25 15.64 5.72
CA ALA A 139 3.67 15.64 7.13
C ALA A 139 5.15 15.24 7.26
N ALA A 140 5.60 14.24 6.51
CA ALA A 140 6.99 13.83 6.48
C ALA A 140 7.91 14.91 5.87
N ALA A 141 7.48 15.57 4.79
CA ALA A 141 8.23 16.63 4.11
C ALA A 141 8.39 17.88 5.00
N LYS A 142 7.44 18.17 5.91
CA LYS A 142 7.62 19.24 6.91
C LYS A 142 8.81 18.98 7.85
N VAL A 143 9.18 17.72 8.07
CA VAL A 143 10.32 17.33 8.92
C VAL A 143 11.59 17.11 8.09
N HIS A 144 11.45 16.64 6.85
CA HIS A 144 12.54 16.23 5.96
C HIS A 144 12.42 16.89 4.58
N SER A 145 12.34 18.23 4.54
CA SER A 145 11.96 19.01 3.35
C SER A 145 12.89 18.85 2.15
N GLU A 146 14.18 18.60 2.38
CA GLU A 146 15.17 18.43 1.29
C GLU A 146 15.22 17.00 0.74
N LEU A 147 14.59 16.03 1.43
CA LEU A 147 14.73 14.60 1.12
C LEU A 147 13.48 14.00 0.49
N ILE A 148 12.33 14.67 0.60
CA ILE A 148 11.03 14.14 0.17
C ILE A 148 10.46 15.01 -0.94
N ASN A 149 10.43 14.45 -2.16
CA ASN A 149 9.55 14.92 -3.21
C ASN A 149 8.17 14.29 -2.98
N VAL A 150 7.18 15.10 -2.56
CA VAL A 150 5.84 14.61 -2.20
C VAL A 150 5.17 13.91 -3.38
N SER A 151 5.17 14.53 -4.57
CA SER A 151 4.50 13.99 -5.76
C SER A 151 5.06 12.62 -6.15
N LEU A 152 6.40 12.51 -6.20
CA LEU A 152 7.07 11.26 -6.50
C LEU A 152 6.83 10.18 -5.43
N SER A 153 6.96 10.53 -4.14
CA SER A 153 6.78 9.57 -3.05
C SER A 153 5.35 9.03 -2.98
N VAL A 154 4.35 9.89 -3.22
CA VAL A 154 2.95 9.47 -3.30
C VAL A 154 2.75 8.50 -4.46
N ASP A 155 3.22 8.82 -5.67
CA ASP A 155 2.95 7.99 -6.84
C ASP A 155 3.70 6.65 -6.80
N MET A 156 4.97 6.67 -6.38
CA MET A 156 5.76 5.46 -6.16
C MET A 156 5.14 4.54 -5.10
N THR A 157 4.68 5.12 -3.99
CA THR A 157 4.05 4.33 -2.91
C THR A 157 2.68 3.80 -3.32
N LEU A 158 1.89 4.60 -4.05
CA LEU A 158 0.62 4.16 -4.62
C LEU A 158 0.84 2.97 -5.55
N ASN A 159 1.75 3.08 -6.50
CA ASN A 159 2.04 1.99 -7.44
C ASN A 159 2.53 0.73 -6.71
N TRP A 160 3.44 0.86 -5.73
CA TRP A 160 3.86 -0.28 -4.91
C TRP A 160 2.68 -0.96 -4.20
N ILE A 161 1.76 -0.18 -3.60
CA ILE A 161 0.59 -0.73 -2.94
C ILE A 161 -0.35 -1.44 -3.92
N LEU A 162 -0.56 -0.87 -5.11
CA LEU A 162 -1.37 -1.49 -6.16
C LEU A 162 -0.73 -2.77 -6.69
N ASP A 163 0.59 -2.83 -6.81
CA ASP A 163 1.33 -4.04 -7.18
C ASP A 163 1.12 -5.17 -6.19
N VAL A 164 1.23 -4.86 -4.90
CA VAL A 164 1.10 -5.85 -3.83
C VAL A 164 -0.34 -6.35 -3.70
N TYR A 165 -1.34 -5.47 -3.79
CA TYR A 165 -2.70 -5.80 -3.36
C TYR A 165 -3.80 -5.65 -4.42
N ASP A 166 -3.52 -5.02 -5.57
CA ASP A 166 -4.47 -4.83 -6.67
C ASP A 166 -3.81 -5.11 -8.04
N SER A 167 -3.23 -6.32 -8.17
CA SER A 167 -2.55 -6.76 -9.40
C SER A 167 -3.47 -6.81 -10.63
N VAL A 168 -4.79 -6.96 -10.41
CA VAL A 168 -5.81 -6.91 -11.46
C VAL A 168 -6.15 -5.48 -11.90
N ARG A 169 -5.57 -4.46 -11.23
CA ARG A 169 -5.81 -3.04 -11.48
C ARG A 169 -7.30 -2.69 -11.45
N SER A 170 -8.02 -3.14 -10.42
CA SER A 170 -9.44 -2.77 -10.24
C SER A 170 -9.62 -1.32 -9.79
N GLY A 171 -8.59 -0.72 -9.18
CA GLY A 171 -8.65 0.62 -8.59
C GLY A 171 -9.36 0.65 -7.23
N LYS A 172 -9.57 -0.50 -6.60
CA LYS A 172 -10.21 -0.64 -5.28
C LYS A 172 -9.35 -1.50 -4.36
N LEU A 173 -9.19 -1.07 -3.12
CA LEU A 173 -8.35 -1.75 -2.14
C LEU A 173 -9.02 -1.77 -0.76
N ARG A 174 -8.89 -2.85 0.01
CA ARG A 174 -9.35 -2.87 1.41
C ARG A 174 -8.49 -1.95 2.27
N VAL A 175 -9.12 -1.20 3.17
CA VAL A 175 -8.43 -0.34 4.14
C VAL A 175 -7.44 -1.14 5.00
N LEU A 176 -7.76 -2.39 5.36
CA LEU A 176 -6.83 -3.28 6.07
C LEU A 176 -5.50 -3.42 5.31
N SER A 177 -5.57 -3.82 4.04
CA SER A 177 -4.42 -4.08 3.18
C SER A 177 -3.59 -2.82 2.95
N PHE A 178 -4.26 -1.68 2.73
CA PHE A 178 -3.62 -0.37 2.63
C PHE A 178 -2.80 -0.02 3.88
N LYS A 179 -3.39 -0.17 5.07
CA LYS A 179 -2.70 0.10 6.34
C LYS A 179 -1.56 -0.87 6.60
N VAL A 180 -1.77 -2.17 6.37
CA VAL A 180 -0.72 -3.19 6.57
C VAL A 180 0.49 -2.90 5.68
N GLY A 181 0.28 -2.60 4.40
CA GLY A 181 1.35 -2.26 3.46
C GLY A 181 2.21 -1.07 3.91
N LEU A 182 1.57 -0.01 4.42
CA LEU A 182 2.28 1.19 4.88
C LEU A 182 2.98 0.98 6.23
N ILE A 183 2.30 0.35 7.19
CA ILE A 183 2.79 0.23 8.57
C ILE A 183 3.98 -0.72 8.68
N LEU A 184 3.98 -1.80 7.90
CA LEU A 184 5.14 -2.70 7.86
C LEU A 184 6.41 -1.99 7.38
N LEU A 185 6.27 -1.00 6.49
CA LEU A 185 7.39 -0.25 5.91
C LEU A 185 7.65 1.10 6.60
N CYS A 186 6.79 1.60 7.50
CA CYS A 186 7.03 2.89 8.16
C CYS A 186 8.21 2.83 9.15
N LYS A 187 8.66 3.98 9.65
CA LYS A 187 9.64 4.10 10.74
C LYS A 187 8.96 3.95 12.10
N ALA A 188 9.21 2.84 12.77
CA ALA A 188 8.79 2.57 14.15
C ALA A 188 9.57 1.41 14.75
N GLN A 189 9.51 1.24 16.07
CA GLN A 189 9.98 0.01 16.70
C GLN A 189 9.14 -1.17 16.22
N LEU A 190 9.78 -2.34 16.13
CA LEU A 190 9.15 -3.52 15.56
C LEU A 190 7.91 -3.95 16.36
N GLU A 191 8.01 -3.91 17.69
CA GLU A 191 6.90 -4.22 18.59
C GLU A 191 5.71 -3.26 18.41
N ASP A 192 5.95 -1.96 18.20
CA ASP A 192 4.88 -0.98 17.97
C ASP A 192 4.12 -1.29 16.68
N LYS A 193 4.82 -1.70 15.62
CA LYS A 193 4.19 -2.14 14.37
C LYS A 193 3.33 -3.37 14.61
N TYR A 194 3.84 -4.38 15.31
CA TYR A 194 3.12 -5.61 15.61
C TYR A 194 1.86 -5.36 16.45
N ARG A 195 1.96 -4.51 17.48
CA ARG A 195 0.81 -4.07 18.27
C ARG A 195 -0.22 -3.35 17.41
N TYR A 196 0.24 -2.47 16.52
CA TYR A 196 -0.64 -1.72 15.64
C TYR A 196 -1.41 -2.64 14.69
N ILE A 197 -0.72 -3.52 13.95
CA ILE A 197 -1.36 -4.40 12.96
C ILE A 197 -2.30 -5.42 13.62
N PHE A 198 -1.97 -5.91 14.82
CA PHE A 198 -2.87 -6.76 15.59
C PHE A 198 -4.16 -6.01 15.96
N ARG A 199 -4.03 -4.75 16.40
CA ARG A 199 -5.17 -3.89 16.72
C ARG A 199 -6.08 -3.64 15.51
N LEU A 200 -5.60 -3.77 14.27
CA LEU A 200 -6.45 -3.65 13.09
C LEU A 200 -7.47 -4.79 12.96
N ILE A 201 -7.17 -5.97 13.52
CA ILE A 201 -8.05 -7.14 13.40
C ILE A 201 -8.77 -7.50 14.71
N ALA A 202 -8.29 -6.97 15.84
CA ALA A 202 -8.92 -7.18 17.14
C ALA A 202 -10.30 -6.53 17.20
N ASP A 203 -11.24 -7.14 17.94
CA ASP A 203 -12.53 -6.53 18.25
C ASP A 203 -12.45 -5.51 19.39
N THR A 204 -13.62 -5.01 19.81
CA THR A 204 -13.78 -4.07 20.90
C THR A 204 -13.28 -4.60 22.25
N ASN A 205 -13.17 -5.91 22.42
CA ASN A 205 -12.64 -6.56 23.61
C ASN A 205 -11.15 -6.88 23.49
N ALA A 206 -10.48 -6.41 22.43
CA ALA A 206 -9.09 -6.66 22.10
C ALA A 206 -8.75 -8.13 21.75
N PHE A 207 -9.75 -8.91 21.32
CA PHE A 207 -9.58 -10.30 20.90
C PHE A 207 -9.62 -10.47 19.38
N ALA A 208 -8.87 -11.46 18.89
CA ALA A 208 -8.91 -11.90 17.52
C ALA A 208 -9.08 -13.43 17.41
N ASP A 209 -9.98 -13.86 16.52
CA ASP A 209 -10.19 -15.26 16.17
C ASP A 209 -9.24 -15.70 15.04
N GLN A 210 -9.25 -16.99 14.71
CA GLN A 210 -8.39 -17.54 13.66
C GLN A 210 -8.61 -16.89 12.30
N ARG A 211 -9.85 -16.49 11.99
CA ARG A 211 -10.20 -15.86 10.72
C ARG A 211 -9.58 -14.47 10.63
N LYS A 212 -9.73 -13.65 11.67
CA LYS A 212 -9.13 -12.32 11.81
C LYS A 212 -7.61 -12.39 11.68
N LEU A 213 -6.96 -13.33 12.38
CA LEU A 213 -5.51 -13.54 12.24
C LEU A 213 -5.14 -13.95 10.82
N GLY A 214 -5.88 -14.89 10.22
CA GLY A 214 -5.67 -15.34 8.85
C GLY A 214 -5.74 -14.19 7.83
N LEU A 215 -6.67 -13.24 8.00
CA LEU A 215 -6.77 -12.04 7.16
C LEU A 215 -5.53 -11.15 7.27
N LEU A 216 -5.03 -10.92 8.49
CA LEU A 216 -3.81 -10.14 8.70
C LEU A 216 -2.59 -10.82 8.07
N LEU A 217 -2.39 -12.11 8.34
CA LEU A 217 -1.26 -12.86 7.80
C LEU A 217 -1.30 -12.93 6.28
N HIS A 218 -2.50 -13.12 5.71
CA HIS A 218 -2.68 -13.08 4.26
C HIS A 218 -2.19 -11.76 3.66
N ASP A 219 -2.52 -10.62 4.27
CA ASP A 219 -2.09 -9.31 3.78
C ASP A 219 -0.57 -9.11 3.95
N CYS A 220 0.00 -9.50 5.10
CA CYS A 220 1.45 -9.46 5.30
C CYS A 220 2.20 -10.28 4.25
N MET A 221 1.68 -11.46 3.88
CA MET A 221 2.30 -12.38 2.92
C MET A 221 2.29 -11.88 1.47
N GLN A 222 1.46 -10.89 1.12
CA GLN A 222 1.47 -10.33 -0.23
C GLN A 222 2.78 -9.57 -0.54
N ILE A 223 3.41 -8.98 0.48
CA ILE A 223 4.66 -8.24 0.31
C ILE A 223 5.81 -9.15 -0.15
N PRO A 224 6.18 -10.25 0.56
CA PRO A 224 7.20 -11.17 0.09
C PRO A 224 6.78 -11.89 -1.20
N ARG A 225 5.47 -12.05 -1.46
CA ARG A 225 4.98 -12.55 -2.75
C ARG A 225 5.34 -11.64 -3.90
N GLN A 226 5.10 -10.33 -3.75
CA GLN A 226 5.44 -9.33 -4.77
C GLN A 226 6.95 -9.26 -5.03
N LEU A 227 7.77 -9.55 -4.01
CA LEU A 227 9.23 -9.63 -4.13
C LEU A 227 9.75 -10.97 -4.69
N GLY A 228 8.87 -11.93 -4.99
CA GLY A 228 9.24 -13.28 -5.45
C GLY A 228 9.84 -14.17 -4.37
N GLU A 229 9.64 -13.85 -3.08
CA GLU A 229 10.28 -14.52 -1.95
C GLU A 229 9.33 -15.45 -1.18
N ILE A 230 8.04 -15.52 -1.52
CA ILE A 230 6.99 -16.24 -0.77
C ILE A 230 7.34 -17.70 -0.43
N ALA A 231 8.05 -18.41 -1.31
CA ALA A 231 8.46 -19.80 -1.09
C ALA A 231 9.37 -19.96 0.14
N SER A 232 10.14 -18.92 0.49
CA SER A 232 11.00 -18.90 1.67
C SER A 232 10.21 -18.70 2.98
N PHE A 233 8.96 -18.22 2.89
CA PHE A 233 8.11 -17.82 4.01
C PHE A 233 6.92 -18.78 4.22
N GLY A 234 7.08 -20.06 3.86
CA GLY A 234 6.05 -21.09 4.11
C GLY A 234 4.87 -21.09 3.13
N GLY A 235 4.92 -20.30 2.06
CA GLY A 235 3.89 -20.30 1.02
C GLY A 235 2.54 -19.74 1.48
N SER A 236 1.44 -20.24 0.92
CA SER A 236 0.07 -19.84 1.28
C SER A 236 -0.58 -20.74 2.34
N ASN A 237 0.22 -21.36 3.22
CA ASN A 237 -0.27 -22.31 4.21
C ASN A 237 -1.00 -21.62 5.37
N ILE A 238 -2.01 -22.29 5.94
CA ILE A 238 -2.77 -21.86 7.12
C ILE A 238 -1.98 -22.10 8.42
N GLU A 239 -0.92 -22.90 8.37
CA GLU A 239 -0.15 -23.34 9.54
C GLU A 239 0.34 -22.23 10.50
N PRO A 240 0.76 -21.05 10.03
CA PRO A 240 1.09 -19.93 10.91
C PRO A 240 -0.05 -19.53 11.87
N VAL A 241 -1.30 -19.58 11.40
CA VAL A 241 -2.48 -19.28 12.23
C VAL A 241 -2.58 -20.30 13.35
N ARG A 242 -2.47 -21.60 13.03
CA ARG A 242 -2.55 -22.67 14.04
C ARG A 242 -1.43 -22.55 15.07
N SER A 243 -0.20 -22.36 14.61
CA SER A 243 0.99 -22.18 15.47
C SER A 243 0.85 -20.97 16.41
N CYS A 244 0.27 -19.86 15.95
CA CYS A 244 0.00 -18.72 16.81
C CYS A 244 -1.05 -19.04 17.89
N PHE A 245 -2.11 -19.77 17.53
CA PHE A 245 -3.19 -20.12 18.45
C PHE A 245 -2.78 -21.14 19.52
N GLU A 246 -1.69 -21.90 19.31
CA GLU A 246 -1.10 -22.72 20.37
C GLU A 246 -0.65 -21.88 21.57
N LYS A 247 -0.31 -20.59 21.38
CA LYS A 247 -0.01 -19.66 22.48
C LYS A 247 -1.23 -19.34 23.34
N ALA A 248 -2.43 -19.51 22.80
CA ALA A 248 -3.68 -19.24 23.48
C ALA A 248 -4.13 -20.38 24.42
N ASN A 249 -3.35 -21.47 24.55
CA ASN A 249 -3.64 -22.63 25.40
C ASN A 249 -5.08 -23.19 25.21
N GLY A 250 -5.50 -23.35 23.96
CA GLY A 250 -6.81 -23.92 23.61
C GLY A 250 -7.98 -22.93 23.62
N ARG A 251 -7.73 -21.63 23.85
CA ARG A 251 -8.76 -20.59 23.70
C ARG A 251 -9.10 -20.37 22.22
N PRO A 252 -10.37 -20.03 21.90
CA PRO A 252 -10.80 -19.77 20.53
C PRO A 252 -10.33 -18.40 20.01
N GLU A 253 -9.73 -17.57 20.86
CA GLU A 253 -9.33 -16.20 20.58
C GLU A 253 -7.95 -15.90 21.19
N ILE A 254 -7.21 -15.00 20.54
CA ILE A 254 -5.91 -14.49 21.00
C ILE A 254 -5.99 -12.99 21.33
N GLU A 255 -5.02 -12.57 22.14
CA GLU A 255 -4.75 -11.17 22.48
C GLU A 255 -3.41 -10.76 21.86
N ALA A 256 -3.09 -9.46 21.92
CA ALA A 256 -1.81 -8.94 21.40
C ALA A 256 -0.60 -9.60 22.09
N SER A 257 -0.69 -9.93 23.38
CA SER A 257 0.37 -10.64 24.12
C SER A 257 0.74 -11.97 23.47
N HIS A 258 -0.25 -12.82 23.21
CA HIS A 258 -0.08 -14.12 22.56
C HIS A 258 0.55 -13.97 21.16
N PHE A 259 0.09 -13.00 20.38
CA PHE A 259 0.63 -12.70 19.05
C PHE A 259 2.10 -12.25 19.11
N LEU A 260 2.45 -11.36 20.05
CA LEU A 260 3.82 -10.90 20.23
C LEU A 260 4.76 -12.00 20.75
N GLU A 261 4.28 -12.87 21.63
CA GLU A 261 5.02 -14.04 22.09
C GLU A 261 5.29 -15.03 20.96
N TRP A 262 4.31 -15.24 20.09
CA TRP A 262 4.49 -16.05 18.89
C TRP A 262 5.53 -15.44 17.94
N LEU A 263 5.47 -14.12 17.69
CA LEU A 263 6.43 -13.43 16.82
C LEU A 263 7.87 -13.45 17.32
N LYS A 264 8.09 -13.50 18.63
CA LYS A 264 9.44 -13.66 19.22
C LYS A 264 10.11 -14.98 18.84
N LEU A 265 9.33 -15.96 18.35
CA LEU A 265 9.85 -17.22 17.83
C LEU A 265 10.25 -17.14 16.35
N GLU A 266 10.12 -15.96 15.73
CA GLU A 266 10.43 -15.71 14.32
C GLU A 266 9.73 -16.74 13.42
N PRO A 267 8.38 -16.82 13.45
CA PRO A 267 7.65 -17.78 12.66
C PRO A 267 7.95 -17.56 11.18
N GLN A 268 8.20 -18.64 10.44
CA GLN A 268 8.69 -18.56 9.06
C GLN A 268 7.86 -17.65 8.13
N SER A 269 6.58 -17.43 8.41
CA SER A 269 5.68 -16.57 7.62
C SER A 269 5.82 -15.06 7.84
N LEU A 270 6.54 -14.58 8.86
CA LEU A 270 6.61 -13.14 9.18
C LEU A 270 8.03 -12.68 9.52
#